data_AF-A0A5J4TQJ8-F1
#
_entry.id   AF-A0A5J4TQJ8-F1
#
_cell.length_a   1.000
_cell.length_b   1.000
_cell.length_c   1.000
_cell.angle_alpha   90.00
_cell.angle_beta   90.00
_cell.angle_gamma   90.00
#
_symmetry.space_group_name_H-M   'P 1'
#
loop_
_entity.id
_entity.type
_entity.pdbx_description
1 polymer ?
#
loop_
_entity_poly.entity_id
_entity_poly.type
_entity_poly.pdbx_seq_one_letter_code
_entity_poly.pdbx_strand_id
1 'polypeptide(L)'
;MKDSGLFEKLISILKERVAAEEKISDKSTYSKITEQFMRIALRYNSRISDVEGSFEICIKVLIGRLQCLFDTLKRISAQQVDSKKEDEQKKEIQDILSRGTKMILLLLLHSLPSKRDIYLADDVKIQEYIAPLLHINCPQELNCPQRIRIEQTPELIKFHSYVLIYLSRLSIGNKYILPYLNDNHNAVDHLSSLLNHFANQNQKNFQQEELTDKTQQIPVISSVLDLLSRFVIENHEIESTYSNLLPICLDLSKFNRSIHESTYDIDESYIRYYSLWILNCFWANGDFTLKEQLVQQRRYLVTLTQGIGLAGGSLEKSDVVVKISLKNIGSVFMHLRIVQGTNVTLLREVEEQMREMGYGEELEAVSFQKKPENLLNDWNLYT
;
A
#
# COMPACT_ATOMS: atom_id res chain seq x y z
N MET A 1 -12.99 35.55 7.24
CA MET A 1 -13.54 34.35 7.93
C MET A 1 -12.88 34.04 9.28
N LYS A 2 -11.74 34.64 9.67
CA LYS A 2 -11.12 34.37 10.99
C LYS A 2 -11.97 34.89 12.18
N ASP A 3 -12.78 35.92 11.98
CA ASP A 3 -13.43 36.65 13.08
C ASP A 3 -14.90 36.30 13.31
N SER A 4 -15.44 35.25 12.68
CA SER A 4 -16.89 34.97 12.74
C SER A 4 -17.34 34.30 14.04
N GLY A 5 -16.43 33.82 14.89
CA GLY A 5 -16.76 33.01 16.07
C GLY A 5 -17.42 31.65 15.77
N LEU A 6 -17.55 31.30 14.48
CA LEU A 6 -18.30 30.12 14.03
C LEU A 6 -17.60 28.82 14.45
N PHE A 7 -16.27 28.79 14.43
CA PHE A 7 -15.50 27.60 14.77
C PHE A 7 -15.57 27.31 16.27
N GLU A 8 -15.45 28.34 17.10
CA GLU A 8 -15.57 28.26 18.55
C GLU A 8 -16.98 27.78 18.95
N LYS A 9 -18.02 28.33 18.29
CA LYS A 9 -19.39 27.87 18.47
C LYS A 9 -19.59 26.42 18.03
N LEU A 10 -18.99 26.02 16.90
CA LEU A 10 -19.01 24.63 16.42
C LEU A 10 -18.37 23.68 17.44
N ILE A 11 -17.21 24.02 18.00
CA ILE A 11 -16.53 23.21 19.02
C ILE A 11 -17.33 23.17 20.32
N SER A 12 -17.95 24.27 20.76
CA SER A 12 -18.82 24.28 21.94
C SER A 12 -19.99 23.31 21.78
N ILE A 13 -20.69 23.39 20.63
CA ILE A 13 -21.80 22.48 20.30
C ILE A 13 -21.30 21.03 20.28
N LEU A 14 -20.13 20.77 19.69
CA LEU A 14 -19.56 19.42 19.65
C LEU A 14 -19.27 18.90 21.06
N LYS A 15 -18.64 19.69 21.93
CA LYS A 15 -18.35 19.34 23.33
C LYS A 15 -19.63 19.03 24.12
N GLU A 16 -20.65 19.89 24.01
CA GLU A 16 -21.95 19.70 24.67
C GLU A 16 -22.63 18.42 24.21
N ARG A 17 -22.63 18.13 22.91
CA ARG A 17 -23.23 16.91 22.36
C ARG A 17 -22.50 15.65 22.80
N VAL A 18 -21.17 15.66 22.79
CA VAL A 18 -20.36 14.54 23.28
C VAL A 18 -20.66 14.27 24.74
N ALA A 19 -20.70 15.31 25.58
CA ALA A 19 -21.01 15.18 27.00
C ALA A 19 -22.45 14.68 27.25
N ALA A 20 -23.42 15.07 26.41
CA ALA A 20 -24.79 14.58 26.50
C ALA A 20 -24.92 13.11 26.08
N GLU A 21 -24.28 12.71 24.97
CA GLU A 21 -24.32 11.34 24.45
C GLU A 21 -23.60 10.35 25.39
N GLU A 22 -22.54 10.79 26.07
CA GLU A 22 -21.83 9.99 27.08
C GLU A 22 -22.64 9.72 28.35
N LYS A 23 -23.67 10.53 28.63
CA LYS A 23 -24.60 10.29 29.76
C LYS A 23 -25.72 9.31 29.43
N ILE A 24 -26.07 9.20 28.15
CA ILE A 24 -27.25 8.45 27.69
C ILE A 24 -26.85 7.05 27.19
N SER A 25 -25.69 6.93 26.57
CA SER A 25 -25.31 5.78 25.76
C SER A 25 -24.40 4.82 26.50
N ASP A 26 -24.52 3.55 26.16
CA ASP A 26 -23.57 2.49 26.49
C ASP A 26 -22.28 2.71 25.66
N LYS A 27 -21.51 3.73 26.04
CA LYS A 27 -20.13 4.15 25.66
C LYS A 27 -19.65 4.12 24.19
N SER A 28 -20.36 3.54 23.21
CA SER A 28 -19.75 3.20 21.90
C SER A 28 -20.34 3.91 20.68
N THR A 29 -21.51 4.54 20.77
CA THR A 29 -22.13 5.17 19.60
C THR A 29 -22.47 6.65 19.80
N TYR A 30 -21.63 7.52 19.24
CA TYR A 30 -21.99 8.92 18.98
C TYR A 30 -23.12 9.01 17.93
N SER A 31 -23.88 10.10 17.86
CA SER A 31 -24.92 10.25 16.82
C SER A 31 -24.33 10.61 15.45
N LYS A 32 -25.10 10.41 14.36
CA LYS A 32 -24.70 10.86 13.01
C LYS A 32 -24.45 12.38 12.97
N ILE A 33 -25.17 13.15 13.79
CA ILE A 33 -25.03 14.61 13.85
C ILE A 33 -23.70 14.98 14.51
N THR A 34 -23.35 14.35 15.63
CA THR A 34 -22.06 14.56 16.33
C THR A 34 -20.88 14.22 15.43
N GLU A 35 -20.99 13.13 14.66
CA GLU A 35 -20.01 12.78 13.64
C GLU A 35 -19.86 13.87 12.58
N GLN A 36 -20.95 14.41 12.04
CA GLN A 36 -20.86 15.48 11.04
C GLN A 36 -20.23 16.75 11.62
N PHE A 37 -20.56 17.13 12.86
CA PHE A 37 -19.90 18.27 13.51
C PHE A 37 -18.39 18.05 13.67
N MET A 38 -17.96 16.86 14.08
CA MET A 38 -16.54 16.48 14.14
C MET A 38 -15.88 16.57 12.75
N ARG A 39 -16.53 16.07 11.69
CA ARG A 39 -15.99 16.17 10.32
C ARG A 39 -15.83 17.61 9.85
N ILE A 40 -16.82 18.46 10.15
CA ILE A 40 -16.76 19.89 9.83
C ILE A 40 -15.61 20.51 10.61
N ALA A 41 -15.50 20.26 11.92
CA ALA A 41 -14.44 20.80 12.77
C ALA A 41 -13.04 20.40 12.27
N LEU A 42 -12.83 19.12 11.96
CA LEU A 42 -11.59 18.60 11.38
C LEU A 42 -11.26 19.26 10.03
N ARG A 43 -12.25 19.52 9.17
CA ARG A 43 -12.01 20.24 7.91
C ARG A 43 -11.54 21.68 8.10
N TYR A 44 -11.88 22.34 9.22
CA TYR A 44 -11.29 23.62 9.63
C TYR A 44 -9.87 23.43 10.24
N ASN A 45 -9.07 22.54 9.64
CA ASN A 45 -7.79 22.00 10.11
C ASN A 45 -6.78 23.05 10.58
N SER A 46 -6.75 24.21 9.90
CA SER A 46 -5.80 25.29 10.22
C SER A 46 -6.09 26.00 11.54
N ARG A 47 -7.28 25.80 12.15
CA ARG A 47 -7.69 26.44 13.40
C ARG A 47 -7.87 25.47 14.57
N ILE A 48 -7.79 24.17 14.34
CA ILE A 48 -8.00 23.19 15.41
C ILE A 48 -6.89 23.24 16.47
N SER A 49 -5.72 23.77 16.12
CA SER A 49 -4.67 24.09 17.09
C SER A 49 -4.96 25.32 17.94
N ASP A 50 -5.87 26.20 17.50
CA ASP A 50 -6.10 27.51 18.12
C ASP A 50 -7.12 27.42 19.28
N VAL A 51 -7.89 26.34 19.34
CA VAL A 51 -8.89 26.10 20.39
C VAL A 51 -8.49 24.89 21.21
N GLU A 52 -8.18 25.13 22.48
CA GLU A 52 -7.75 24.10 23.43
C GLU A 52 -8.80 22.98 23.58
N GLY A 53 -8.32 21.74 23.54
CA GLY A 53 -9.17 20.55 23.67
C GLY A 53 -10.01 20.23 22.43
N SER A 54 -9.89 21.00 21.33
CA SER A 54 -10.74 20.82 20.14
C SER A 54 -10.31 19.65 19.26
N PHE A 55 -9.02 19.33 19.23
CA PHE A 55 -8.53 18.15 18.52
C PHE A 55 -8.88 16.89 19.30
N GLU A 56 -8.68 16.91 20.60
CA GLU A 56 -8.94 15.84 21.55
C GLU A 56 -10.40 15.41 21.53
N ILE A 57 -11.34 16.36 21.52
CA ILE A 57 -12.77 16.04 21.42
C ILE A 57 -13.11 15.40 20.06
N CYS A 58 -12.50 15.86 18.96
CA CYS A 58 -12.72 15.28 17.64
C CYS A 58 -12.16 13.85 17.56
N ILE A 59 -10.97 13.63 18.09
CA ILE A 59 -10.32 12.32 18.15
C ILE A 59 -11.11 11.36 19.04
N LYS A 60 -11.62 11.82 20.18
CA LYS A 60 -12.51 11.01 21.04
C LYS A 60 -13.74 10.53 20.29
N VAL A 61 -14.43 11.43 19.57
CA VAL A 61 -15.58 11.07 18.73
C VAL A 61 -15.19 10.05 17.67
N LEU A 62 -14.07 10.28 17.00
CA LEU A 62 -13.58 9.41 15.95
C LEU A 62 -13.24 7.99 16.47
N ILE A 63 -12.56 7.87 17.60
CA ILE A 63 -12.23 6.57 18.22
C ILE A 63 -13.49 5.79 18.56
N GLY A 64 -14.46 6.41 19.25
CA GLY A 64 -15.71 5.72 19.57
C GLY A 64 -16.42 5.20 18.32
N ARG A 65 -16.31 5.95 17.20
CA ARG A 65 -16.85 5.48 15.91
C ARG A 65 -16.06 4.35 15.26
N LEU A 66 -14.74 4.37 15.35
CA LEU A 66 -13.89 3.29 14.85
C LEU A 66 -14.13 1.99 15.63
N GLN A 67 -14.31 2.09 16.95
CA GLN A 67 -14.71 0.95 17.79
C GLN A 67 -16.06 0.39 17.36
N CYS A 68 -17.08 1.24 17.25
CA CYS A 68 -18.41 0.83 16.77
C CYS A 68 -18.34 0.18 15.38
N LEU A 69 -17.54 0.74 14.46
CA LEU A 69 -17.30 0.16 13.14
C LEU A 69 -16.72 -1.24 13.27
N PHE A 70 -15.63 -1.40 14.01
CA PHE A 70 -14.97 -2.68 14.23
C PHE A 70 -15.91 -3.73 14.84
N ASP A 71 -16.64 -3.38 15.90
CA ASP A 71 -17.61 -4.27 16.54
C ASP A 71 -18.71 -4.70 15.58
N THR A 72 -19.17 -3.77 14.74
CA THR A 72 -20.19 -4.04 13.73
C THR A 72 -19.65 -5.00 12.67
N LEU A 73 -18.42 -4.79 12.17
CA LEU A 73 -17.78 -5.68 11.20
C LEU A 73 -17.56 -7.08 11.78
N LYS A 74 -17.13 -7.18 13.04
CA LYS A 74 -17.00 -8.47 13.76
C LYS A 74 -18.34 -9.18 13.89
N ARG A 75 -19.40 -8.47 14.26
CA ARG A 75 -20.75 -9.04 14.35
C ARG A 75 -21.23 -9.55 13.00
N ILE A 76 -21.04 -8.77 11.93
CA ILE A 76 -21.36 -9.17 10.56
C ILE A 76 -20.58 -10.43 10.16
N SER A 77 -19.28 -10.48 10.47
CA SER A 77 -18.44 -11.64 10.20
C SER A 77 -18.87 -12.91 10.94
N ALA A 78 -19.50 -12.77 12.12
CA ALA A 78 -19.97 -13.91 12.91
C ALA A 78 -21.35 -14.41 12.48
N GLN A 79 -22.15 -13.57 11.80
CA GLN A 79 -23.49 -13.92 11.34
C GLN A 79 -23.41 -14.69 10.03
N GLN A 80 -24.11 -15.83 9.95
CA GLN A 80 -24.37 -16.48 8.67
C GLN A 80 -25.40 -15.64 7.90
N VAL A 81 -25.15 -15.40 6.62
CA VAL A 81 -26.05 -14.64 5.74
C VAL A 81 -27.36 -15.42 5.62
N ASP A 82 -28.46 -14.84 6.12
CA ASP A 82 -29.80 -15.32 5.82
C ASP A 82 -30.12 -14.92 4.38
N SER A 83 -30.32 -15.90 3.49
CA SER A 83 -30.56 -15.67 2.06
C SER A 83 -31.76 -14.78 1.79
N LYS A 84 -32.68 -14.62 2.75
CA LYS A 84 -33.84 -13.71 2.62
C LYS A 84 -33.51 -12.23 2.83
N LYS A 85 -32.34 -11.89 3.38
CA LYS A 85 -31.93 -10.51 3.72
C LYS A 85 -30.57 -10.11 3.11
N GLU A 86 -30.08 -10.88 2.16
CA GLU A 86 -28.76 -10.70 1.56
C GLU A 86 -28.56 -9.28 1.00
N ASP A 87 -29.52 -8.76 0.22
CA ASP A 87 -29.44 -7.42 -0.37
C ASP A 87 -29.44 -6.29 0.68
N GLU A 88 -30.27 -6.41 1.73
CA GLU A 88 -30.32 -5.45 2.82
C GLU A 88 -29.01 -5.43 3.60
N GLN A 89 -28.46 -6.61 3.90
CA GLN A 89 -27.19 -6.78 4.59
C GLN A 89 -26.02 -6.24 3.75
N LYS A 90 -26.01 -6.51 2.44
CA LYS A 90 -25.00 -6.00 1.52
C LYS A 90 -24.99 -4.48 1.48
N LYS A 91 -26.17 -3.85 1.39
CA LYS A 91 -26.31 -2.39 1.43
C LYS A 91 -25.87 -1.81 2.77
N GLU A 92 -26.17 -2.48 3.88
CA GLU A 92 -25.72 -2.07 5.22
C GLU A 92 -24.18 -2.12 5.32
N ILE A 93 -23.56 -3.22 4.87
CA ILE A 93 -22.10 -3.37 4.82
C ILE A 93 -21.46 -2.26 4.01
N GLN A 94 -21.99 -1.97 2.81
CA GLN A 94 -21.48 -0.90 1.96
C GLN A 94 -21.56 0.48 2.63
N ASP A 95 -22.68 0.80 3.29
CA ASP A 95 -22.82 2.06 4.03
C ASP A 95 -21.82 2.16 5.19
N ILE A 96 -21.63 1.07 5.94
CA ILE A 96 -20.67 0.98 7.05
C ILE A 96 -19.24 1.21 6.53
N LEU A 97 -18.83 0.50 5.47
CA LEU A 97 -17.50 0.59 4.89
C LEU A 97 -17.24 1.97 4.26
N SER A 98 -18.25 2.56 3.62
CA SER A 98 -18.18 3.92 3.07
C SER A 98 -17.98 4.96 4.17
N ARG A 99 -18.69 4.82 5.31
CA ARG A 99 -18.50 5.68 6.48
C ARG A 99 -17.13 5.49 7.13
N GLY A 100 -16.70 4.24 7.30
CA GLY A 100 -15.38 3.89 7.81
C GLY A 100 -14.26 4.49 6.95
N THR A 101 -14.36 4.36 5.64
CA THR A 101 -13.41 4.95 4.67
C THR A 101 -13.27 6.46 4.88
N LYS A 102 -14.39 7.17 5.03
CA LYS A 102 -14.37 8.62 5.30
C LYS A 102 -13.68 8.97 6.63
N MET A 103 -13.78 8.11 7.65
CA MET A 103 -13.10 8.31 8.93
C MET A 103 -11.60 8.11 8.82
N ILE A 104 -11.15 7.04 8.16
CA ILE A 104 -9.72 6.79 7.91
C ILE A 104 -9.12 7.91 7.05
N LEU A 105 -9.85 8.38 6.03
CA LEU A 105 -9.42 9.51 5.22
C LEU A 105 -9.25 10.80 6.03
N LEU A 106 -10.12 11.06 7.01
CA LEU A 106 -9.95 12.21 7.89
C LEU A 106 -8.67 12.07 8.72
N LEU A 107 -8.42 10.89 9.30
CA LEU A 107 -7.16 10.62 10.00
C LEU A 107 -5.94 10.86 9.09
N LEU A 108 -5.97 10.35 7.87
CA LEU A 108 -4.90 10.53 6.88
C LEU A 108 -4.61 12.00 6.52
N LEU A 109 -5.66 12.82 6.44
CA LEU A 109 -5.53 14.26 6.18
C LEU A 109 -4.94 15.03 7.37
N HIS A 110 -5.03 14.47 8.57
CA HIS A 110 -4.50 15.06 9.78
C HIS A 110 -3.18 14.46 10.23
N SER A 111 -2.76 13.33 9.64
CA SER A 111 -1.51 12.64 9.93
C SER A 111 -0.32 13.11 9.09
N LEU A 112 -0.21 14.42 8.87
CA LEU A 112 0.99 14.99 8.26
C LEU A 112 2.09 15.04 9.32
N PRO A 113 3.36 14.72 8.97
CA PRO A 113 4.47 14.59 9.92
C PRO A 113 4.59 15.86 10.76
N SER A 114 4.01 15.79 11.94
CA SER A 114 3.81 16.91 12.86
C SER A 114 3.68 16.35 14.26
N LYS A 115 3.64 17.24 15.26
CA LYS A 115 3.39 16.87 16.67
C LYS A 115 2.11 16.04 16.87
N ARG A 116 1.17 16.07 15.92
CA ARG A 116 -0.09 15.34 16.00
C ARG A 116 0.08 13.84 15.83
N ASP A 117 1.02 13.37 15.00
CA ASP A 117 1.25 11.93 14.83
C ASP A 117 1.82 11.31 16.10
N ILE A 118 2.74 12.02 16.74
CA ILE A 118 3.29 11.65 18.05
C ILE A 118 2.15 11.58 19.08
N TYR A 119 1.30 12.62 19.16
CA TYR A 119 0.14 12.59 20.07
C TYR A 119 -0.83 11.44 19.77
N LEU A 120 -1.15 11.20 18.49
CA LEU A 120 -2.06 10.13 18.08
C LEU A 120 -1.49 8.74 18.41
N ALA A 121 -0.19 8.54 18.25
CA ALA A 121 0.46 7.26 18.49
C ALA A 121 0.77 7.02 19.97
N ASP A 122 1.28 8.03 20.69
CA ASP A 122 1.85 7.88 22.02
C ASP A 122 0.80 8.14 23.11
N ASP A 123 0.03 9.23 23.01
CA ASP A 123 -0.98 9.61 24.01
C ASP A 123 -2.31 8.91 23.77
N VAL A 124 -2.77 8.91 22.51
CA VAL A 124 -4.09 8.37 22.13
C VAL A 124 -4.03 6.88 21.82
N LYS A 125 -2.88 6.40 21.34
CA LYS A 125 -2.68 5.03 20.87
C LYS A 125 -3.65 4.59 19.77
N ILE A 126 -3.82 5.46 18.77
CA ILE A 126 -4.77 5.24 17.67
C ILE A 126 -4.58 3.89 16.95
N GLN A 127 -3.34 3.38 16.93
CA GLN A 127 -2.99 2.06 16.39
C GLN A 127 -3.76 0.91 17.03
N GLU A 128 -4.10 0.99 18.32
CA GLU A 128 -4.87 -0.06 19.01
C GLU A 128 -6.28 -0.21 18.44
N TYR A 129 -6.83 0.85 17.84
CA TYR A 129 -8.17 0.87 17.25
C TYR A 129 -8.18 0.56 15.75
N ILE A 130 -7.08 0.82 15.04
CA ILE A 130 -6.99 0.58 13.60
C ILE A 130 -6.33 -0.76 13.27
N ALA A 131 -5.29 -1.16 14.00
CA ALA A 131 -4.56 -2.40 13.73
C ALA A 131 -5.45 -3.65 13.69
N PRO A 132 -6.51 -3.80 14.50
CA PRO A 132 -7.43 -4.94 14.38
C PRO A 132 -8.10 -5.07 13.00
N LEU A 133 -8.18 -3.98 12.22
CA LEU A 133 -8.74 -3.98 10.86
C LEU A 133 -7.77 -4.55 9.81
N LEU A 134 -6.49 -4.78 10.16
CA LEU A 134 -5.57 -5.59 9.34
C LEU A 134 -6.10 -7.01 9.13
N HIS A 135 -6.99 -7.48 10.02
CA HIS A 135 -7.48 -8.84 9.99
C HIS A 135 -8.67 -9.08 9.06
N ILE A 136 -9.03 -8.08 8.26
CA ILE A 136 -10.09 -8.18 7.26
C ILE A 136 -9.66 -9.15 6.16
N ASN A 137 -10.46 -10.20 5.96
CA ASN A 137 -10.27 -11.24 4.96
C ASN A 137 -8.87 -11.87 4.97
N CYS A 138 -8.27 -12.05 6.16
CA CYS A 138 -7.01 -12.81 6.26
C CYS A 138 -7.12 -14.18 5.57
N PRO A 139 -6.03 -14.67 4.96
CA PRO A 139 -5.98 -16.01 4.39
C PRO A 139 -6.24 -17.09 5.45
N GLN A 140 -6.90 -18.18 5.03
CA GLN A 140 -7.29 -19.25 5.96
C GLN A 140 -6.06 -20.01 6.49
N GLU A 141 -5.02 -20.12 5.67
CA GLU A 141 -3.77 -20.81 6.00
C GLU A 141 -3.08 -20.26 7.26
N LEU A 142 -3.34 -19.01 7.64
CA LEU A 142 -2.75 -18.38 8.82
C LEU A 142 -3.44 -18.78 10.13
N ASN A 143 -4.60 -19.46 10.08
CA ASN A 143 -5.41 -19.80 11.26
C ASN A 143 -5.62 -18.61 12.23
N CYS A 144 -5.74 -17.40 11.67
CA CYS A 144 -5.77 -16.18 12.46
C CYS A 144 -7.05 -16.10 13.34
N PRO A 145 -6.92 -16.01 14.68
CA PRO A 145 -8.08 -15.95 15.58
C PRO A 145 -8.81 -14.60 15.52
N GLN A 146 -8.17 -13.56 14.96
CA GLN A 146 -8.73 -12.22 14.84
C GLN A 146 -9.38 -11.96 13.47
N ARG A 147 -9.46 -12.98 12.60
CA ARG A 147 -9.98 -12.87 11.24
C ARG A 147 -11.40 -12.31 11.20
N ILE A 148 -11.60 -11.30 10.35
CA ILE A 148 -12.91 -10.71 10.05
C ILE A 148 -13.27 -11.07 8.61
N ARG A 149 -14.23 -11.98 8.44
CA ARG A 149 -14.68 -12.44 7.11
C ARG A 149 -15.82 -11.56 6.62
N ILE A 150 -15.62 -10.87 5.52
CA ILE A 150 -16.61 -10.03 4.85
C ILE A 150 -16.59 -10.37 3.36
N GLU A 151 -17.75 -10.39 2.72
CA GLU A 151 -17.83 -10.53 1.26
C GLU A 151 -16.98 -9.45 0.57
N GLN A 152 -16.18 -9.85 -0.41
CA GLN A 152 -15.35 -8.91 -1.15
C GLN A 152 -16.25 -7.98 -1.97
N THR A 153 -16.19 -6.68 -1.69
CA THR A 153 -16.88 -5.64 -2.42
C THR A 153 -15.90 -4.51 -2.76
N PRO A 154 -16.17 -3.69 -3.80
CA PRO A 154 -15.34 -2.52 -4.11
C PRO A 154 -15.19 -1.58 -2.91
N GLU A 155 -16.23 -1.41 -2.10
CA GLU A 155 -16.19 -0.62 -0.87
C GLU A 155 -15.26 -1.23 0.18
N LEU A 156 -15.22 -2.56 0.32
CA LEU A 156 -14.33 -3.25 1.26
C LEU A 156 -12.87 -3.10 0.84
N ILE A 157 -12.57 -3.30 -0.44
CA ILE A 157 -11.24 -3.11 -1.02
C ILE A 157 -10.74 -1.71 -0.71
N LYS A 158 -11.56 -0.70 -1.03
CA LYS A 158 -11.23 0.70 -0.79
C LYS A 158 -11.02 0.99 0.69
N PHE A 159 -11.91 0.48 1.55
CA PHE A 159 -11.77 0.67 2.99
C PHE A 159 -10.46 0.04 3.51
N HIS A 160 -10.17 -1.19 3.12
CA HIS A 160 -8.99 -1.93 3.56
C HIS A 160 -7.69 -1.29 3.05
N SER A 161 -7.64 -0.81 1.80
CA SER A 161 -6.48 -0.08 1.29
C SER A 161 -6.20 1.18 2.12
N TYR A 162 -7.22 1.97 2.46
CA TYR A 162 -7.04 3.14 3.32
C TYR A 162 -6.57 2.80 4.74
N VAL A 163 -7.04 1.69 5.32
CA VAL A 163 -6.54 1.20 6.62
C VAL A 163 -5.04 0.93 6.55
N LEU A 164 -4.60 0.20 5.53
CA LEU A 164 -3.19 -0.14 5.32
C LEU A 164 -2.33 1.11 5.06
N ILE A 165 -2.79 2.03 4.22
CA ILE A 165 -2.11 3.31 3.96
C ILE A 165 -1.99 4.12 5.25
N TYR A 166 -3.04 4.17 6.08
CA TYR A 166 -3.00 4.91 7.34
C TYR A 166 -1.99 4.32 8.31
N LEU A 167 -1.95 3.00 8.47
CA LEU A 167 -0.96 2.33 9.32
C LEU A 167 0.47 2.55 8.80
N SER A 168 0.67 2.50 7.47
CA SER A 168 1.96 2.83 6.86
C SER A 168 2.38 4.26 7.21
N ARG A 169 1.48 5.25 7.05
CA ARG A 169 1.79 6.64 7.39
C ARG A 169 2.03 6.86 8.88
N LEU A 170 1.22 6.25 9.74
CA LEU A 170 1.35 6.36 11.19
C LEU A 170 2.71 5.82 11.67
N SER A 171 3.29 4.86 10.94
CA SER A 171 4.62 4.34 11.24
C SER A 171 5.78 5.27 10.89
N ILE A 172 5.56 6.29 10.04
CA ILE A 172 6.63 7.17 9.58
C ILE A 172 7.17 7.98 10.76
N GLY A 173 8.42 7.72 11.15
CA GLY A 173 9.09 8.41 12.25
C GLY A 173 8.63 7.98 13.65
N ASN A 174 7.74 6.98 13.77
CA ASN A 174 7.36 6.41 15.05
C ASN A 174 7.85 4.96 15.17
N LYS A 175 8.95 4.80 15.91
CA LYS A 175 9.62 3.51 16.16
C LYS A 175 8.79 2.48 16.94
N TYR A 176 7.67 2.87 17.55
CA TYR A 176 6.84 1.97 18.35
C TYR A 176 5.71 1.31 17.56
N ILE A 177 5.29 1.91 16.44
CA ILE A 177 4.13 1.43 15.68
C ILE A 177 4.42 0.09 15.02
N LEU A 178 5.55 -0.05 14.32
CA LEU A 178 5.86 -1.31 13.61
C LEU A 178 6.06 -2.49 14.57
N PRO A 179 6.85 -2.37 15.67
CA PRO A 179 6.89 -3.41 16.69
C PRO A 179 5.51 -3.76 17.24
N TYR A 180 4.68 -2.76 17.59
CA TYR A 180 3.31 -3.01 18.06
C TYR A 180 2.50 -3.82 17.05
N LEU A 181 2.52 -3.43 15.77
CA LEU A 181 1.79 -4.13 14.70
C LEU A 181 2.29 -5.57 14.51
N ASN A 182 3.60 -5.80 14.60
CA ASN A 182 4.14 -7.15 14.45
C ASN A 182 3.83 -8.01 15.68
N ASP A 183 4.13 -7.51 16.88
CA ASP A 183 4.05 -8.30 18.11
C ASP A 183 2.61 -8.65 18.51
N ASN A 184 1.64 -7.78 18.19
CA ASN A 184 0.25 -7.96 18.60
C ASN A 184 -0.65 -8.48 17.47
N HIS A 185 -0.27 -8.26 16.21
CA HIS A 185 -1.11 -8.58 15.05
C HIS A 185 -0.41 -9.46 14.01
N ASN A 186 0.84 -9.90 14.25
CA ASN A 186 1.65 -10.66 13.29
C ASN A 186 1.59 -10.03 11.89
N ALA A 187 1.72 -8.70 11.82
CA ALA A 187 1.41 -7.96 10.60
C ALA A 187 2.21 -8.46 9.39
N VAL A 188 3.50 -8.79 9.56
CA VAL A 188 4.34 -9.24 8.45
C VAL A 188 3.87 -10.59 7.88
N ASP A 189 3.41 -11.53 8.71
CA ASP A 189 2.82 -12.80 8.25
C ASP A 189 1.59 -12.56 7.36
N HIS A 190 0.70 -11.67 7.81
CA HIS A 190 -0.54 -11.36 7.11
C HIS A 190 -0.27 -10.65 5.77
N LEU A 191 0.60 -9.63 5.78
CA LEU A 191 0.98 -8.90 4.58
C LEU A 191 1.67 -9.83 3.57
N SER A 192 2.61 -10.67 4.03
CA SER A 192 3.33 -11.60 3.17
C SER A 192 2.42 -12.67 2.56
N SER A 193 1.45 -13.18 3.33
CA SER A 193 0.47 -14.16 2.83
C SER A 193 -0.45 -13.55 1.76
N LEU A 194 -0.90 -12.30 1.94
CA LEU A 194 -1.67 -11.58 0.92
C LEU A 194 -0.87 -11.38 -0.38
N LEU A 195 0.41 -11.00 -0.28
CA LEU A 195 1.28 -10.85 -1.46
C LEU A 195 1.53 -12.18 -2.16
N ASN A 196 1.76 -13.24 -1.40
CA ASN A 196 1.97 -14.59 -1.95
C ASN A 196 0.71 -15.07 -2.68
N HIS A 197 -0.47 -14.87 -2.09
CA HIS A 197 -1.74 -15.22 -2.73
C HIS A 197 -1.91 -14.48 -4.07
N PHE A 198 -1.71 -13.17 -4.06
CA PHE A 198 -1.82 -12.33 -5.26
C PHE A 198 -0.79 -12.71 -6.34
N ALA A 199 0.47 -12.93 -5.97
CA ALA A 199 1.53 -13.33 -6.90
C ALA A 199 1.21 -14.69 -7.54
N ASN A 200 0.77 -15.68 -6.76
CA ASN A 200 0.38 -17.00 -7.27
C ASN A 200 -0.83 -16.94 -8.21
N GLN A 201 -1.80 -16.07 -7.93
CA GLN A 201 -2.95 -15.85 -8.82
C GLN A 201 -2.52 -15.21 -10.15
N ASN A 202 -1.54 -14.32 -10.13
CA ASN A 202 -1.02 -13.68 -11.34
C ASN A 202 -0.22 -14.64 -12.22
N GLN A 203 0.52 -15.58 -11.62
CA GLN A 203 1.25 -16.60 -12.38
C GLN A 203 0.33 -17.61 -13.07
N LYS A 204 -0.83 -17.92 -12.48
CA LYS A 204 -1.65 -19.08 -12.89
C LYS A 204 -2.57 -18.90 -14.10
N ASN A 205 -2.87 -17.69 -14.61
CA ASN A 205 -3.83 -17.55 -15.72
C ASN A 205 -3.62 -16.28 -16.58
N PHE A 206 -3.23 -16.51 -17.85
CA PHE A 206 -3.54 -15.68 -19.03
C PHE A 206 -4.85 -16.14 -19.72
N GLN A 207 -5.58 -17.11 -19.16
CA GLN A 207 -6.90 -17.49 -19.65
C GLN A 207 -7.93 -16.43 -19.21
N GLN A 208 -8.65 -15.86 -20.18
CA GLN A 208 -9.26 -14.53 -20.15
C GLN A 208 -10.45 -14.32 -19.19
N GLU A 209 -10.96 -15.34 -18.49
CA GLU A 209 -12.25 -15.24 -17.79
C GLU A 209 -12.16 -14.86 -16.29
N GLU A 210 -10.97 -14.84 -15.67
CA GLU A 210 -10.77 -14.46 -14.24
C GLU A 210 -10.21 -13.03 -14.01
N LEU A 211 -10.14 -12.18 -15.04
CA LEU A 211 -9.49 -10.86 -14.93
C LEU A 211 -10.23 -9.84 -14.03
N THR A 212 -11.55 -9.98 -13.85
CA THR A 212 -12.38 -9.01 -13.11
C THR A 212 -12.12 -9.01 -11.60
N ASP A 213 -11.80 -10.15 -10.99
CA ASP A 213 -11.51 -10.22 -9.54
C ASP A 213 -10.06 -9.81 -9.21
N LYS A 214 -9.11 -10.01 -10.13
CA LYS A 214 -7.69 -9.67 -9.92
C LYS A 214 -7.46 -8.17 -9.87
N THR A 215 -8.05 -7.44 -10.81
CA THR A 215 -7.89 -5.97 -10.92
C THR A 215 -8.42 -5.23 -9.69
N GLN A 216 -9.46 -5.78 -9.07
CA GLN A 216 -10.05 -5.21 -7.86
C GLN A 216 -9.11 -5.25 -6.64
N GLN A 217 -8.14 -6.16 -6.56
CA GLN A 217 -7.22 -6.23 -5.42
C GLN A 217 -6.03 -5.26 -5.51
N ILE A 218 -5.77 -4.68 -6.69
CA ILE A 218 -4.58 -3.85 -6.95
C ILE A 218 -4.36 -2.75 -5.89
N PRO A 219 -5.39 -1.96 -5.48
CA PRO A 219 -5.21 -0.93 -4.46
C PRO A 219 -4.85 -1.48 -3.07
N VAL A 220 -5.30 -2.69 -2.73
CA VAL A 220 -4.94 -3.34 -1.46
C VAL A 220 -3.49 -3.79 -1.54
N ILE A 221 -3.06 -4.41 -2.64
CA ILE A 221 -1.69 -4.89 -2.82
C ILE A 221 -0.67 -3.75 -2.84
N SER A 222 -0.98 -2.64 -3.51
CA SER A 222 -0.11 -1.44 -3.46
C SER A 222 0.06 -0.93 -2.02
N SER A 223 -1.02 -0.93 -1.24
CA SER A 223 -1.03 -0.52 0.17
C SER A 223 -0.31 -1.52 1.10
N VAL A 224 -0.44 -2.82 0.83
CA VAL A 224 0.29 -3.89 1.53
C VAL A 224 1.80 -3.70 1.33
N LEU A 225 2.24 -3.45 0.09
CA LEU A 225 3.65 -3.21 -0.21
C LEU A 225 4.19 -1.92 0.42
N ASP A 226 3.40 -0.83 0.46
CA ASP A 226 3.79 0.39 1.16
C ASP A 226 4.04 0.10 2.65
N LEU A 227 3.09 -0.52 3.35
CA LEU A 227 3.26 -0.86 4.76
C LEU A 227 4.42 -1.84 4.99
N LEU A 228 4.53 -2.89 4.17
CA LEU A 228 5.62 -3.86 4.28
C LEU A 228 7.00 -3.22 4.05
N SER A 229 7.09 -2.23 3.16
CA SER A 229 8.34 -1.49 2.94
C SER A 229 8.83 -0.79 4.21
N ARG A 230 7.92 -0.35 5.09
CA ARG A 230 8.26 0.24 6.39
C ARG A 230 8.90 -0.78 7.31
N PHE A 231 8.33 -1.98 7.37
CA PHE A 231 8.88 -3.08 8.13
C PHE A 231 10.29 -3.46 7.65
N VAL A 232 10.51 -3.56 6.34
CA VAL A 232 11.82 -3.92 5.77
C VAL A 232 12.90 -2.86 6.02
N ILE A 233 12.51 -1.58 6.08
CA ILE A 233 13.44 -0.48 6.42
C ILE A 233 13.92 -0.62 7.87
N GLU A 234 13.02 -0.92 8.81
CA GLU A 234 13.34 -0.98 10.25
C GLU A 234 13.91 -2.33 10.69
N ASN A 235 13.59 -3.42 9.97
CA ASN A 235 14.03 -4.77 10.31
C ASN A 235 14.59 -5.49 9.08
N HIS A 236 15.92 -5.58 9.03
CA HIS A 236 16.64 -6.25 7.95
C HIS A 236 16.56 -7.79 8.03
N GLU A 237 16.18 -8.38 9.17
CA GLU A 237 16.04 -9.83 9.34
C GLU A 237 14.77 -10.39 8.69
N ILE A 238 13.87 -9.52 8.20
CA ILE A 238 12.62 -9.91 7.54
C ILE A 238 12.89 -10.82 6.34
N GLU A 239 13.96 -10.59 5.58
CA GLU A 239 14.28 -11.43 4.43
C GLU A 239 14.53 -12.89 4.87
N SER A 240 15.33 -13.08 5.91
CA SER A 240 15.65 -14.40 6.44
C SER A 240 14.44 -15.12 7.03
N THR A 241 13.48 -14.36 7.60
CA THR A 241 12.25 -14.89 8.17
C THR A 241 11.23 -15.25 7.08
N TYR A 242 11.20 -14.48 5.99
CA TYR A 242 10.22 -14.59 4.90
C TYR A 242 10.91 -14.79 3.56
N SER A 243 11.56 -15.95 3.37
CA SER A 243 12.36 -16.27 2.18
C SER A 243 11.59 -16.18 0.85
N ASN A 244 10.25 -16.27 0.87
CA ASN A 244 9.40 -16.13 -0.31
C ASN A 244 9.16 -14.66 -0.71
N LEU A 245 9.44 -13.70 0.17
CA LEU A 245 9.19 -12.29 -0.12
C LEU A 245 10.09 -11.77 -1.24
N LEU A 246 11.34 -12.23 -1.28
CA LEU A 246 12.29 -11.85 -2.33
C LEU A 246 11.79 -12.22 -3.76
N PRO A 247 11.48 -13.49 -4.08
CA PRO A 247 10.97 -13.84 -5.40
C PRO A 247 9.63 -13.17 -5.71
N ILE A 248 8.74 -13.00 -4.72
CA ILE A 248 7.47 -12.27 -4.90
C ILE A 248 7.72 -10.81 -5.32
N CYS A 249 8.61 -10.09 -4.64
CA CYS A 249 8.92 -8.71 -4.99
C CYS A 249 9.59 -8.60 -6.37
N LEU A 250 10.40 -9.58 -6.78
CA LEU A 250 10.96 -9.62 -8.14
C LEU A 250 9.86 -9.76 -9.21
N ASP A 251 8.90 -10.65 -8.99
CA ASP A 251 7.76 -10.83 -9.91
C ASP A 251 6.88 -9.57 -9.94
N LEU A 252 6.55 -9.03 -8.77
CA LEU A 252 5.70 -7.84 -8.65
C LEU A 252 6.37 -6.56 -9.17
N SER A 253 7.70 -6.49 -9.17
CA SER A 253 8.41 -5.38 -9.83
C SER A 253 8.14 -5.30 -11.33
N LYS A 254 7.73 -6.42 -11.95
CA LYS A 254 7.38 -6.57 -13.37
C LYS A 254 5.87 -6.55 -13.62
N PHE A 255 5.06 -6.36 -12.57
CA PHE A 255 3.62 -6.48 -12.65
C PHE A 255 2.99 -5.52 -13.66
N ASN A 256 2.23 -6.10 -14.60
CA ASN A 256 1.48 -5.41 -15.65
C ASN A 256 2.24 -4.27 -16.34
N ARG A 257 3.51 -4.47 -16.68
CA ARG A 257 4.29 -3.54 -17.52
C ARG A 257 3.78 -3.64 -18.97
N SER A 258 2.69 -2.96 -19.30
CA SER A 258 2.14 -2.91 -20.65
C SER A 258 1.73 -1.49 -21.04
N ILE A 259 1.63 -1.22 -22.35
CA ILE A 259 1.30 0.12 -22.90
C ILE A 259 -0.17 0.51 -22.62
N HIS A 260 -0.98 -0.42 -22.11
CA HIS A 260 -2.41 -0.19 -21.91
C HIS A 260 -2.68 0.75 -20.75
N GLU A 261 -3.57 1.72 -20.97
CA GLU A 261 -4.09 2.56 -19.90
C GLU A 261 -5.13 1.75 -19.13
N SER A 262 -4.78 1.33 -17.91
CA SER A 262 -5.72 0.69 -16.99
C SER A 262 -6.32 1.75 -16.06
N THR A 263 -7.50 1.48 -15.49
CA THR A 263 -8.10 2.33 -14.44
C THR A 263 -7.25 2.38 -13.16
N TYR A 264 -6.26 1.49 -13.04
CA TYR A 264 -5.41 1.31 -11.86
C TYR A 264 -3.94 1.63 -12.14
N ASP A 265 -3.60 2.28 -13.26
CA ASP A 265 -2.21 2.48 -13.71
C ASP A 265 -1.31 3.08 -12.60
N ILE A 266 -1.85 4.00 -11.80
CA ILE A 266 -1.16 4.57 -10.63
C ILE A 266 -0.84 3.49 -9.59
N ASP A 267 -1.84 2.70 -9.16
CA ASP A 267 -1.65 1.65 -8.16
C ASP A 267 -0.76 0.52 -8.68
N GLU A 268 -0.88 0.15 -9.95
CA GLU A 268 0.00 -0.82 -10.62
C GLU A 268 1.45 -0.33 -10.60
N SER A 269 1.67 0.96 -10.88
CA SER A 269 2.99 1.58 -10.77
C SER A 269 3.50 1.59 -9.32
N TYR A 270 2.61 1.76 -8.33
CA TYR A 270 2.99 1.67 -6.92
C TYR A 270 3.38 0.26 -6.50
N ILE A 271 2.72 -0.78 -7.03
CA ILE A 271 3.14 -2.17 -6.83
C ILE A 271 4.59 -2.34 -7.29
N ARG A 272 4.91 -1.87 -8.49
CA ARG A 272 6.28 -1.96 -9.03
C ARG A 272 7.27 -1.13 -8.21
N TYR A 273 6.91 0.11 -7.88
CA TYR A 273 7.73 1.03 -7.10
C TYR A 273 8.10 0.46 -5.72
N TYR A 274 7.11 0.05 -4.92
CA TYR A 274 7.37 -0.47 -3.58
C TYR A 274 8.08 -1.82 -3.61
N SER A 275 7.81 -2.66 -4.60
CA SER A 275 8.56 -3.90 -4.79
C SER A 275 10.05 -3.62 -5.06
N LEU A 276 10.36 -2.68 -5.97
CA LEU A 276 11.73 -2.24 -6.25
C LEU A 276 12.40 -1.59 -5.03
N TRP A 277 11.63 -0.85 -4.23
CA TRP A 277 12.11 -0.26 -2.98
C TRP A 277 12.51 -1.34 -1.96
N ILE A 278 11.65 -2.34 -1.73
CA ILE A 278 11.93 -3.48 -0.85
C ILE A 278 13.17 -4.23 -1.32
N LEU A 279 13.28 -4.52 -2.63
CA LEU A 279 14.47 -5.17 -3.21
C LEU A 279 15.75 -4.37 -2.98
N ASN A 280 15.68 -3.03 -3.07
CA ASN A 280 16.84 -2.19 -2.76
C ASN A 280 17.19 -2.19 -1.27
N CYS A 281 16.21 -2.34 -0.37
CA CYS A 281 16.49 -2.51 1.05
C CYS A 281 17.20 -3.85 1.32
N PHE A 282 16.74 -4.94 0.68
CA PHE A 282 17.45 -6.22 0.71
C PHE A 282 18.86 -6.12 0.13
N TRP A 283 19.05 -5.37 -0.96
CA TRP A 283 20.38 -5.12 -1.50
C TRP A 283 21.26 -4.31 -0.53
N ALA A 284 20.74 -3.23 0.06
CA ALA A 284 21.54 -2.36 0.94
C ALA A 284 21.96 -3.08 2.22
N ASN A 285 21.02 -3.82 2.84
CA ASN A 285 21.20 -4.43 4.15
C ASN A 285 21.61 -5.91 4.08
N GLY A 286 21.49 -6.54 2.92
CA GLY A 286 21.77 -7.95 2.72
C GLY A 286 23.24 -8.30 2.92
N ASP A 287 23.47 -9.51 3.41
CA ASP A 287 24.79 -10.09 3.45
C ASP A 287 25.32 -10.39 2.03
N PHE A 288 26.53 -10.93 1.95
CA PHE A 288 27.13 -11.28 0.66
C PHE A 288 26.30 -12.33 -0.08
N THR A 289 25.78 -13.33 0.63
CA THR A 289 25.01 -14.45 0.07
C THR A 289 23.76 -13.97 -0.63
N LEU A 290 23.00 -13.09 0.03
CA LEU A 290 21.77 -12.50 -0.53
C LEU A 290 22.07 -11.62 -1.75
N LYS A 291 23.16 -10.83 -1.70
CA LYS A 291 23.61 -10.00 -2.83
C LYS A 291 24.01 -10.86 -4.04
N GLU A 292 24.74 -11.94 -3.80
CA GLU A 292 25.11 -12.90 -4.83
C GLU A 292 23.87 -13.57 -5.43
N GLN A 293 22.93 -14.01 -4.59
CA GLN A 293 21.66 -14.58 -5.02
C GLN A 293 20.85 -13.60 -5.89
N LEU A 294 20.75 -12.34 -5.47
CA LEU A 294 20.06 -11.27 -6.21
C LEU A 294 20.64 -11.10 -7.62
N VAL A 295 21.96 -11.03 -7.75
CA VAL A 295 22.61 -10.79 -9.04
C VAL A 295 22.63 -12.06 -9.89
N GLN A 296 23.20 -13.15 -9.39
CA GLN A 296 23.48 -14.35 -10.20
C GLN A 296 22.22 -15.17 -10.44
N GLN A 297 21.43 -15.45 -9.40
CA GLN A 297 20.30 -16.38 -9.50
C GLN A 297 19.01 -15.68 -9.94
N ARG A 298 18.84 -14.42 -9.54
CA ARG A 298 17.58 -13.68 -9.74
C ARG A 298 17.65 -12.61 -10.83
N ARG A 299 18.85 -12.39 -11.42
CA ARG A 299 19.11 -11.37 -12.45
C ARG A 299 18.48 -10.02 -12.08
N TYR A 300 18.74 -9.57 -10.85
CA TYR A 300 18.17 -8.33 -10.32
C TYR A 300 18.45 -7.12 -11.23
N LEU A 301 19.66 -7.03 -11.81
CA LEU A 301 20.01 -5.92 -12.70
C LEU A 301 19.17 -5.92 -13.97
N VAL A 302 18.90 -7.09 -14.57
CA VAL A 302 17.98 -7.23 -15.71
C VAL A 302 16.59 -6.71 -15.35
N THR A 303 16.13 -6.97 -14.12
CA THR A 303 14.83 -6.49 -13.65
C THR A 303 14.78 -4.96 -13.51
N LEU A 304 15.88 -4.34 -13.08
CA LEU A 304 16.05 -2.89 -12.99
C LEU A 304 16.15 -2.23 -14.37
N THR A 305 16.92 -2.80 -15.31
CA THR A 305 17.08 -2.26 -16.67
C THR A 305 15.78 -2.30 -17.46
N GLN A 306 14.98 -3.36 -17.29
CA GLN A 306 13.63 -3.43 -17.86
C GLN A 306 12.69 -2.32 -17.35
N GLY A 307 12.97 -1.71 -16.19
CA GLY A 307 12.20 -0.59 -15.65
C GLY A 307 12.58 0.78 -16.22
N ILE A 308 13.68 0.87 -16.98
CA ILE A 308 14.20 2.13 -17.56
C ILE A 308 14.23 2.13 -19.09
N GLY A 309 14.08 0.96 -19.74
CA GLY A 309 13.91 0.74 -21.19
C GLY A 309 14.79 1.60 -22.08
N LEU A 310 15.95 1.09 -22.53
CA LEU A 310 16.98 1.95 -23.10
C LEU A 310 16.99 1.99 -24.65
N ALA A 311 16.26 1.15 -25.39
CA ALA A 311 16.09 1.34 -26.85
C ALA A 311 14.83 0.71 -27.49
N GLY A 312 13.73 1.46 -27.50
CA GLY A 312 12.42 1.04 -28.02
C GLY A 312 11.25 1.71 -27.28
N GLY A 313 11.58 2.36 -26.16
CA GLY A 313 10.66 2.90 -25.17
C GLY A 313 10.49 1.90 -24.03
N SER A 314 10.60 2.36 -22.79
CA SER A 314 10.14 1.53 -21.67
C SER A 314 8.63 1.31 -21.82
N LEU A 315 8.16 0.07 -21.68
CA LEU A 315 6.75 -0.18 -21.41
C LEU A 315 6.32 0.45 -20.06
N GLU A 316 7.29 0.84 -19.24
CA GLU A 316 7.11 1.64 -18.04
C GLU A 316 6.86 3.12 -18.38
N LYS A 317 5.68 3.62 -18.05
CA LYS A 317 5.32 5.04 -18.18
C LYS A 317 5.50 5.84 -16.89
N SER A 318 5.63 5.16 -15.75
CA SER A 318 5.72 5.83 -14.46
C SER A 318 7.12 6.36 -14.21
N ASP A 319 7.27 7.69 -14.26
CA ASP A 319 8.49 8.41 -13.87
C ASP A 319 9.03 7.97 -12.51
N VAL A 320 8.14 7.63 -11.57
CA VAL A 320 8.51 7.22 -10.23
C VAL A 320 9.20 5.85 -10.26
N VAL A 321 8.70 4.92 -11.08
CA VAL A 321 9.30 3.58 -11.27
C VAL A 321 10.64 3.69 -12.00
N VAL A 322 10.74 4.52 -13.03
CA VAL A 322 12.00 4.79 -13.75
C VAL A 322 13.04 5.36 -12.78
N LYS A 323 12.68 6.37 -11.99
CA LYS A 323 13.58 7.01 -11.02
C LYS A 323 14.08 6.04 -9.95
N ILE A 324 13.21 5.21 -9.37
CA ILE A 324 13.65 4.22 -8.37
C ILE A 324 14.53 3.15 -9.00
N SER A 325 14.26 2.73 -10.24
CA SER A 325 15.10 1.76 -10.96
C SER A 325 16.52 2.31 -11.19
N LEU A 326 16.64 3.56 -11.66
CA LEU A 326 17.93 4.25 -11.81
C LEU A 326 18.66 4.40 -10.46
N LYS A 327 17.94 4.81 -9.41
CA LYS A 327 18.50 4.94 -8.06
C LYS A 327 19.05 3.61 -7.56
N ASN A 328 18.33 2.51 -7.78
CA ASN A 328 18.75 1.17 -7.38
C ASN A 328 19.98 0.70 -8.15
N ILE A 329 20.05 0.95 -9.47
CA ILE A 329 21.27 0.67 -10.26
C ILE A 329 22.46 1.45 -9.69
N GLY A 330 22.28 2.74 -9.41
CA GLY A 330 23.32 3.56 -8.78
C GLY A 330 23.75 3.02 -7.41
N SER A 331 22.80 2.58 -6.59
CA SER A 331 23.04 1.93 -5.29
C SER A 331 23.86 0.65 -5.43
N VAL A 332 23.58 -0.19 -6.42
CA VAL A 332 24.34 -1.41 -6.73
C VAL A 332 25.80 -1.08 -7.03
N PHE A 333 26.04 -0.18 -7.99
CA PHE A 333 27.41 0.20 -8.36
C PHE A 333 28.17 0.88 -7.23
N MET A 334 27.51 1.74 -6.47
CA MET A 334 28.10 2.41 -5.32
C MET A 334 28.56 1.40 -4.26
N HIS A 335 27.71 0.43 -3.91
CA HIS A 335 28.08 -0.61 -2.93
C HIS A 335 29.24 -1.48 -3.42
N LEU A 336 29.21 -1.93 -4.68
CA LEU A 336 30.26 -2.79 -5.22
C LEU A 336 31.61 -2.08 -5.36
N ARG A 337 31.62 -0.79 -5.68
CA ARG A 337 32.86 0.00 -5.89
C ARG A 337 33.44 0.59 -4.62
N ILE A 338 32.61 1.01 -3.67
CA ILE A 338 33.06 1.73 -2.46
C ILE A 338 33.22 0.80 -1.26
N VAL A 339 32.22 -0.05 -1.00
CA VAL A 339 32.10 -0.73 0.30
C VAL A 339 32.87 -2.04 0.34
N GLN A 340 33.01 -2.75 -0.79
CA GLN A 340 33.59 -4.09 -0.79
C GLN A 340 35.01 -4.21 -1.34
N GLY A 341 35.60 -3.16 -1.92
CA GLY A 341 37.00 -3.09 -2.37
C GLY A 341 37.52 -4.19 -3.31
N THR A 342 36.78 -5.28 -3.56
CA THR A 342 37.39 -6.55 -4.00
C THR A 342 36.42 -7.64 -4.45
N ASN A 343 35.09 -7.45 -4.52
CA ASN A 343 34.24 -8.46 -5.16
C ASN A 343 34.21 -8.28 -6.67
N VAL A 344 35.38 -8.49 -7.28
CA VAL A 344 35.60 -8.35 -8.73
C VAL A 344 34.66 -9.27 -9.50
N THR A 345 34.35 -10.46 -8.97
CA THR A 345 33.45 -11.42 -9.61
C THR A 345 32.02 -10.88 -9.71
N LEU A 346 31.45 -10.39 -8.61
CA LEU A 346 30.08 -9.87 -8.61
C LEU A 346 29.98 -8.56 -9.40
N LEU A 347 30.99 -7.70 -9.32
CA LEU A 347 31.07 -6.50 -10.15
C LEU A 347 31.12 -6.85 -11.64
N ARG A 348 31.96 -7.82 -12.02
CA ARG A 348 32.03 -8.29 -13.41
C ARG A 348 30.69 -8.82 -13.88
N GLU A 349 30.00 -9.63 -13.08
CA GLU A 349 28.67 -10.16 -13.40
C GLU A 349 27.64 -9.04 -13.58
N VAL A 350 27.63 -8.04 -12.70
CA VAL A 350 26.77 -6.85 -12.84
C VAL A 350 27.09 -6.09 -14.14
N GLU A 351 28.37 -5.89 -14.47
CA GLU A 351 28.80 -5.22 -15.70
C GLU A 351 28.50 -6.06 -16.96
N GLU A 352 28.51 -7.39 -16.86
CA GLU A 352 28.11 -8.30 -17.93
C GLU A 352 26.60 -8.25 -18.16
N GLN A 353 25.77 -8.36 -17.11
CA GLN A 353 24.31 -8.23 -17.22
C GLN A 353 23.88 -6.89 -17.84
N MET A 354 24.53 -5.80 -17.44
CA MET A 354 24.24 -4.47 -18.01
C MET A 354 24.63 -4.38 -19.50
N ARG A 355 25.79 -4.95 -19.88
CA ARG A 355 26.24 -4.97 -21.28
C ARG A 355 25.37 -5.85 -22.16
N GLU A 356 24.94 -7.02 -21.68
CA GLU A 356 24.02 -7.90 -22.40
C GLU A 356 22.72 -7.17 -22.76
N MET A 357 22.14 -6.44 -21.80
CA MET A 357 20.92 -5.68 -22.01
C MET A 357 21.13 -4.52 -22.99
N GLY A 358 22.21 -3.74 -22.79
CA GLY A 358 22.53 -2.61 -23.67
C GLY A 358 22.84 -3.04 -25.11
N TYR A 359 23.51 -4.18 -25.32
CA TYR A 359 23.80 -4.70 -26.65
C TYR A 359 22.53 -5.14 -27.38
N GLY A 360 21.60 -5.81 -26.69
CA GLY A 360 20.30 -6.16 -27.26
C GLY A 360 19.52 -4.92 -27.73
N GLU A 361 19.55 -3.87 -26.92
CA GLU A 361 18.92 -2.58 -27.20
C GLU A 361 19.56 -1.84 -28.39
N GLU A 362 20.89 -1.81 -28.48
CA GLU A 362 21.59 -1.25 -29.65
C GLU A 362 21.22 -1.97 -30.95
N LEU A 363 21.12 -3.30 -30.92
CA LEU A 363 20.67 -4.10 -32.07
C LEU A 363 19.22 -3.78 -32.46
N GLU A 364 18.32 -3.63 -31.49
CA GLU A 364 16.93 -3.22 -31.74
C GLU A 364 16.88 -1.83 -32.36
N ALA A 365 17.59 -0.84 -31.80
CA ALA A 365 17.65 0.52 -32.33
C ALA A 365 18.14 0.57 -33.78
N VAL A 366 19.22 -0.16 -34.10
CA VAL A 366 19.77 -0.25 -35.46
C VAL A 366 18.77 -0.93 -36.41
N SER A 367 18.02 -1.92 -35.93
CA SER A 367 17.00 -2.61 -36.71
C SER A 367 15.81 -1.71 -37.05
N PHE A 368 15.40 -0.82 -36.14
CA PHE A 368 14.36 0.20 -36.39
C PHE A 368 14.80 1.31 -37.34
N GLN A 369 16.08 1.68 -37.36
CA GLN A 369 16.60 2.70 -38.28
C GLN A 369 16.67 2.23 -39.73
N LYS A 370 16.80 0.91 -39.95
CA LYS A 370 16.66 0.31 -41.29
C LYS A 370 15.18 0.31 -41.69
N LYS A 371 14.67 1.44 -42.19
CA LYS A 371 13.38 1.47 -42.90
C LYS A 371 13.35 0.32 -43.92
N PRO A 372 12.24 -0.42 -44.05
CA PRO A 372 12.09 -1.35 -45.16
C PRO A 372 11.92 -0.53 -46.43
N GLU A 373 13.00 -0.35 -47.20
CA GLU A 373 12.94 0.21 -48.55
C GLU A 373 12.08 -0.66 -49.52
N ASN A 374 11.51 -1.78 -49.05
CA ASN A 374 10.74 -2.70 -49.86
C ASN A 374 9.25 -2.88 -49.47
N LEU A 375 8.70 -2.22 -48.43
CA LEU A 375 7.28 -2.41 -48.08
C LEU A 375 6.29 -1.51 -48.85
N LEU A 376 6.76 -0.53 -49.62
CA LEU A 376 5.91 0.33 -50.45
C LEU A 376 5.71 -0.19 -51.89
N ASN A 377 6.39 -1.26 -52.30
CA ASN A 377 6.22 -1.84 -53.65
C ASN A 377 5.15 -2.94 -53.72
N ASP A 378 4.71 -3.50 -52.60
CA ASP A 378 3.72 -4.59 -52.58
C ASP A 378 2.26 -4.14 -52.38
N TRP A 379 2.02 -2.85 -52.12
CA TRP A 379 0.65 -2.31 -51.95
C TRP A 379 -0.02 -1.85 -53.27
N ASN A 380 0.69 -1.93 -54.41
CA ASN A 380 0.14 -1.57 -55.73
C ASN A 380 -0.26 -2.77 -56.61
N LEU A 381 -0.41 -3.97 -56.04
CA LEU A 381 -0.81 -5.17 -56.81
C LEU A 381 -2.28 -5.59 -56.61
N TYR A 382 -3.09 -4.81 -55.91
CA TYR A 382 -4.54 -5.04 -55.81
C TYR A 382 -5.35 -3.74 -55.87
N THR A 383 -5.36 -3.10 -57.05
CA THR A 383 -6.47 -2.25 -57.54
C THR A 383 -6.66 -2.46 -59.02
#